data_AF-A0A522U975-F1
#
_entry.id   AF-A0A522U975-F1
#
_cell.length_a   1.000
_cell.length_b   1.000
_cell.length_c   1.000
_cell.angle_alpha   90.00
_cell.angle_beta   90.00
_cell.angle_gamma   90.00
#
_symmetry.space_group_name_H-M   'P 1'
#
loop_
_entity.id
_entity.type
_entity.pdbx_description
1 polymer ?
#
loop_
_entity_poly.entity_id
_entity_poly.type
_entity_poly.pdbx_seq_one_letter_code
_entity_poly.pdbx_strand_id
1 'polypeptide(L)'
;MRPLRQRHPGPRGGDRALSGLAAPIAGFEDLLAALERTIGQLADGSAPVDQLVAAHQRAVSLLAEAEARLEALKARAELLTTSLRG
;
A
#
# COMPACT_ATOMS: atom_id res chain seq x y z
N MET A 1 48.80 -21.75 -18.46
CA MET A 1 47.44 -22.25 -18.23
C MET A 1 47.00 -21.88 -16.81
N ARG A 2 46.14 -20.87 -16.62
CA ARG A 2 45.62 -20.43 -15.31
C ARG A 2 44.17 -20.93 -15.16
N PRO A 3 43.75 -21.53 -14.04
CA PRO A 3 42.37 -21.97 -13.88
C PRO A 3 41.46 -20.78 -13.57
N LEU A 4 40.41 -20.63 -14.37
CA LEU A 4 39.32 -19.68 -14.18
C LEU A 4 38.56 -20.05 -12.91
N ARG A 5 38.63 -19.19 -11.88
CA ARG A 5 37.80 -19.33 -10.68
C ARG A 5 36.35 -19.11 -11.06
N GLN A 6 35.55 -20.17 -11.01
CA GLN A 6 34.09 -20.11 -11.14
C GLN A 6 33.54 -19.19 -10.05
N ARG A 7 32.88 -18.10 -10.47
CA ARG A 7 32.05 -17.30 -9.57
C ARG A 7 30.70 -18.00 -9.46
N HIS A 8 30.42 -18.61 -8.31
CA HIS A 8 29.07 -19.01 -7.97
C HIS A 8 28.19 -17.74 -7.87
N PRO A 9 27.08 -17.63 -8.61
CA PRO A 9 26.06 -16.65 -8.32
C PRO A 9 25.33 -17.11 -7.05
N GLY A 10 25.58 -16.41 -5.93
CA GLY A 10 24.79 -16.58 -4.71
C GLY A 10 23.30 -16.29 -4.97
N PRO A 11 22.40 -16.85 -4.15
CA PRO A 11 20.97 -16.84 -4.43
C PRO A 11 20.44 -15.42 -4.37
N ARG A 12 19.88 -14.95 -5.49
CA ARG A 12 19.03 -13.74 -5.58
C ARG A 12 17.68 -13.97 -4.88
N GLY A 13 17.70 -14.29 -3.60
CA GLY A 13 16.51 -14.57 -2.79
C GLY A 13 15.88 -13.33 -2.16
N GLY A 14 16.65 -12.25 -1.96
CA GLY A 14 16.18 -11.05 -1.26
C GLY A 14 15.28 -10.12 -2.09
N ASP A 15 15.65 -9.83 -3.33
CA ASP A 15 14.95 -8.84 -4.16
C ASP A 15 13.53 -9.26 -4.55
N ARG A 16 13.28 -10.56 -4.71
CA ARG A 16 11.96 -11.06 -5.11
C ARG A 16 10.91 -10.89 -4.00
N ALA A 17 11.33 -10.97 -2.73
CA ALA A 17 10.43 -10.77 -1.59
C ALA A 17 10.04 -9.29 -1.42
N LEU A 18 10.97 -8.37 -1.67
CA LEU A 18 10.72 -6.92 -1.61
C LEU A 18 9.93 -6.40 -2.82
N SER A 19 10.17 -6.97 -4.01
CA SER A 19 9.42 -6.61 -5.22
C SER A 19 7.93 -6.94 -5.12
N GLY A 20 7.56 -8.01 -4.40
CA GLY A 20 6.15 -8.35 -4.13
C GLY A 20 5.44 -7.40 -3.14
N LEU A 21 6.20 -6.61 -2.37
CA LEU A 21 5.69 -5.60 -1.44
C LEU A 21 5.52 -4.22 -2.10
N ALA A 22 6.23 -3.94 -3.18
CA ALA A 22 6.17 -2.64 -3.86
C ALA A 22 4.82 -2.39 -4.58
N ALA A 23 4.25 -3.42 -5.22
CA ALA A 23 2.94 -3.31 -5.89
C ALA A 23 1.76 -2.97 -4.95
N PRO A 24 1.62 -3.61 -3.76
CA PRO A 24 0.55 -3.25 -2.82
C PRO A 24 0.74 -1.86 -2.18
N ILE A 25 1.97 -1.33 -2.10
CA ILE A 25 2.24 0.03 -1.60
C ILE A 25 1.79 1.07 -2.64
N ALA A 26 2.14 0.89 -3.92
CA ALA A 26 1.73 1.81 -4.99
C ALA A 26 0.21 1.97 -5.07
N GLY A 27 -0.54 0.86 -4.97
CA GLY A 27 -2.01 0.91 -4.96
C GLY A 27 -2.61 1.52 -3.69
N PHE A 28 -1.86 1.62 -2.59
CA PHE A 28 -2.31 2.28 -1.35
C PHE A 28 -2.13 3.79 -1.43
N GLU A 29 -1.02 4.27 -1.98
CA GLU A 29 -0.80 5.70 -2.24
C GLU A 29 -1.85 6.27 -3.20
N ASP A 30 -2.21 5.54 -4.25
CA ASP A 30 -3.28 5.95 -5.18
C ASP A 30 -4.65 6.06 -4.49
N LEU A 31 -4.91 5.16 -3.54
CA LEU A 31 -6.13 5.16 -2.73
C LEU A 31 -6.19 6.38 -1.80
N LEU A 32 -5.08 6.68 -1.13
CA LEU A 32 -4.97 7.87 -0.27
C LEU A 32 -5.09 9.16 -1.09
N ALA A 33 -4.44 9.24 -2.24
CA ALA A 33 -4.56 10.38 -3.14
C ALA A 33 -6.00 10.57 -3.65
N ALA A 34 -6.74 9.48 -3.88
CA ALA A 34 -8.16 9.57 -4.21
C ALA A 34 -8.99 10.10 -3.04
N LEU A 35 -8.73 9.63 -1.81
CA LEU A 35 -9.40 10.09 -0.61
C LEU A 35 -9.16 11.58 -0.36
N GLU A 36 -7.90 12.03 -0.42
CA GLU A 36 -7.51 13.43 -0.24
C GLU A 36 -8.22 14.35 -1.24
N ARG A 37 -8.26 13.97 -2.52
CA ARG A 37 -8.99 14.73 -3.54
C ARG A 37 -10.47 14.85 -3.20
N THR A 38 -11.11 13.77 -2.76
CA THR A 38 -12.52 13.78 -2.38
C THR A 38 -12.78 14.62 -1.13
N ILE A 39 -11.89 14.58 -0.13
CA ILE A 39 -11.97 15.46 1.04
C ILE A 39 -11.79 16.94 0.63
N GLY A 40 -10.88 17.23 -0.29
CA GLY A 40 -10.71 18.59 -0.83
C GLY A 40 -11.98 19.14 -1.48
N GLN A 41 -12.69 18.31 -2.25
CA GLN A 41 -13.99 18.68 -2.84
C GLN A 41 -15.06 18.96 -1.77
N LEU A 42 -15.10 18.15 -0.70
CA LEU A 42 -16.02 18.34 0.41
C LEU A 42 -15.71 19.61 1.20
N ALA A 43 -14.42 19.88 1.45
CA ALA A 43 -13.95 21.02 2.20
C ALA A 43 -14.17 22.36 1.46
N ASP A 44 -14.07 22.34 0.14
CA ASP A 44 -14.37 23.50 -0.69
C ASP A 44 -15.84 23.95 -0.55
N GLY A 45 -16.78 22.98 -0.47
CA GLY A 45 -18.17 23.25 -0.12
C GLY A 45 -18.97 24.08 -1.12
N SER A 46 -18.39 24.43 -2.28
CA SER A 46 -19.06 25.23 -3.32
C SER A 46 -19.95 24.40 -4.25
N ALA A 47 -19.80 23.07 -4.22
CA ALA A 47 -20.59 22.17 -5.06
C ALA A 47 -22.04 22.03 -4.57
N PRO A 48 -23.00 21.70 -5.46
CA PRO A 48 -24.36 21.39 -5.05
C PRO A 48 -24.43 20.27 -4.02
N VAL A 49 -25.43 20.32 -3.13
CA VAL A 49 -25.59 19.36 -2.03
C VAL A 49 -25.57 17.91 -2.50
N ASP A 50 -26.26 17.57 -3.60
CA ASP A 50 -26.27 16.19 -4.13
C ASP A 50 -24.87 15.71 -4.53
N GLN A 51 -24.04 16.61 -5.05
CA GLN A 51 -22.65 16.30 -5.40
C GLN A 51 -21.77 16.15 -4.15
N LEU A 52 -22.00 16.99 -3.12
CA LEU A 52 -21.33 16.85 -1.83
C LEU A 52 -21.70 15.54 -1.13
N VAL A 53 -22.98 15.12 -1.19
CA VAL A 53 -23.42 13.82 -0.65
C VAL A 53 -22.74 12.67 -1.39
N ALA A 54 -22.69 12.71 -2.73
CA ALA A 54 -21.99 11.70 -3.52
C ALA A 54 -20.49 11.65 -3.22
N ALA A 55 -19.84 12.81 -3.07
CA ALA A 55 -18.44 12.91 -2.66
C ALA A 55 -18.23 12.33 -1.25
N HIS A 56 -19.14 12.59 -0.31
CA HIS A 56 -19.05 12.05 1.05
C HIS A 56 -19.16 10.52 1.06
N GLN A 57 -20.13 9.96 0.35
CA GLN A 57 -20.29 8.50 0.21
C GLN A 57 -19.02 7.86 -0.36
N ARG A 58 -18.44 8.49 -1.40
CA ARG A 58 -17.16 8.05 -1.97
C ARG A 58 -16.03 8.11 -0.95
N ALA A 59 -15.91 9.19 -0.18
CA ALA A 59 -14.87 9.33 0.84
C ALA A 59 -14.98 8.23 1.91
N VAL A 60 -16.20 7.89 2.35
CA VAL A 60 -16.44 6.80 3.30
C VAL A 60 -15.97 5.45 2.74
N SER A 61 -16.27 5.15 1.47
CA SER A 61 -15.81 3.91 0.84
C SER A 61 -14.29 3.85 0.71
N LEU A 62 -13.65 4.94 0.29
CA LEU A 62 -12.20 5.02 0.16
C LEU A 62 -11.49 4.88 1.52
N LEU A 63 -12.05 5.49 2.57
CA LEU A 63 -11.54 5.38 3.93
C LEU A 63 -11.62 3.93 4.44
N ALA A 64 -12.77 3.28 4.29
CA ALA A 64 -12.94 1.89 4.72
C ALA A 64 -11.96 0.94 4.01
N GLU A 65 -11.69 1.16 2.72
CA GLU A 65 -10.70 0.39 1.98
C GLU A 65 -9.28 0.64 2.51
N ALA A 66 -8.95 1.90 2.82
CA ALA A 66 -7.62 2.26 3.32
C ALA A 66 -7.37 1.64 4.70
N GLU A 67 -8.37 1.70 5.59
CA GLU A 67 -8.33 1.07 6.91
C GLU A 67 -8.13 -0.44 6.80
N ALA A 68 -8.88 -1.11 5.93
CA ALA A 68 -8.77 -2.56 5.73
C ALA A 68 -7.37 -2.97 5.24
N ARG A 69 -6.78 -2.22 4.29
CA ARG A 69 -5.43 -2.47 3.78
C ARG A 69 -4.37 -2.23 4.84
N LEU A 70 -4.50 -1.16 5.63
CA LEU A 70 -3.59 -0.86 6.72
C LEU A 70 -3.62 -1.95 7.79
N GLU A 71 -4.82 -2.43 8.14
CA GLU A 71 -4.98 -3.50 9.12
C GLU A 71 -4.35 -4.81 8.65
N ALA A 72 -4.52 -5.16 7.37
CA ALA A 72 -3.85 -6.32 6.77
C ALA A 72 -2.31 -6.19 6.81
N LEU A 73 -1.77 -4.98 6.59
CA LEU A 73 -0.34 -4.73 6.67
C LEU A 73 0.18 -4.86 8.11
N LYS A 74 -0.54 -4.30 9.09
CA LYS A 74 -0.23 -4.45 10.52
C LYS A 74 -0.21 -5.91 10.94
N ALA A 75 -1.23 -6.68 10.58
CA ALA A 75 -1.29 -8.11 10.88
C ALA A 75 -0.08 -8.89 10.31
N ARG A 76 0.33 -8.56 9.08
CA ARG A 76 1.54 -9.17 8.47
C ARG A 76 2.82 -8.78 9.20
N ALA A 77 2.93 -7.53 9.64
CA ALA A 77 4.09 -7.05 10.39
C ALA A 77 4.20 -7.73 11.76
N GLU A 78 3.07 -7.92 12.46
CA GLU A 78 3.01 -8.64 13.74
C GLU A 78 3.39 -10.12 13.59
N LEU A 79 2.89 -10.79 12.54
CA LEU A 79 3.27 -12.17 12.22
C LEU A 79 4.78 -12.28 11.98
N LEU A 80 5.35 -11.40 11.16
CA LEU A 80 6.78 -11.37 10.88
C LEU A 80 7.59 -11.14 12.17
N THR A 81 7.16 -10.19 13.01
CA THR A 81 7.83 -9.88 14.28
C THR A 81 7.79 -11.07 15.24
N THR A 82 6.66 -11.78 15.30
CA THR A 82 6.51 -13.00 16.11
C THR A 82 7.41 -14.12 15.59
N SER A 83 7.45 -14.36 14.27
CA SER A 83 8.32 -15.37 13.65
C SER A 83 9.82 -15.08 13.80
N LEU A 84 10.21 -13.82 13.99
CA LEU A 84 11.62 -13.45 14.24
C LEU A 84 12.02 -13.57 15.71
N ARG A 85 11.05 -13.60 16.63
CA ARG A 85 11.27 -13.69 18.09
C ARG A 85 11.19 -15.11 18.63
N GLY A 86 10.54 -16.03 17.92
CA GLY A 86 10.45 -17.46 18.27
C GLY A 86 11.54 -18.27 17.60
#